data_AF-A0A0B7BWM9-F1
#
_entry.id   AF-A0A0B7BWM9-F1
#
_cell.length_a   1.000
_cell.length_b   1.000
_cell.length_c   1.000
_cell.angle_alpha   90.00
_cell.angle_beta   90.00
_cell.angle_gamma   90.00
#
_symmetry.space_group_name_H-M   'P 1'
#
loop_
_entity.id
_entity.type
_entity.pdbx_description
1 polymer ?
#
loop_
_entity_poly.entity_id
_entity_poly.type
_entity_poly.pdbx_seq_one_letter_code
_entity_poly.pdbx_strand_id
1 'polypeptide(L)'
;MSLPTLNVPVDLNICALYHLDFLKSCDEIPALKDEGILRQAVYRYQHLWLPLAAKQEKKVLQAPHDIAWVWHCHMLSPAAYCSDCIRLLDGVIVDHSFAASEHVRKRLLQETKQI
;
A
#
# COMPACT_ATOMS: atom_id res chain seq x y z
N MET A 1 6.96 21.16 -30.79
CA MET A 1 7.55 20.16 -29.87
C MET A 1 6.44 19.20 -29.47
N SER A 2 6.52 17.94 -29.88
CA SER A 2 5.60 16.90 -29.40
C SER A 2 5.93 16.57 -27.94
N LEU A 3 4.93 16.63 -27.07
CA LEU A 3 5.09 16.17 -25.68
C LEU A 3 5.49 14.69 -25.69
N PRO A 4 6.40 14.25 -24.79
CA PRO A 4 6.72 12.83 -24.67
C PRO A 4 5.44 12.07 -24.36
N THR A 5 5.15 11.02 -25.14
CA THR A 5 4.08 10.08 -24.85
C THR A 5 4.44 9.34 -23.57
N LEU A 6 3.64 9.54 -22.53
CA LEU A 6 3.77 8.82 -21.26
C LEU A 6 3.40 7.35 -21.51
N ASN A 7 4.40 6.48 -21.59
CA ASN A 7 4.18 5.04 -21.67
C ASN A 7 3.93 4.49 -20.25
N VAL A 8 2.68 4.17 -19.95
CA VAL A 8 2.29 3.56 -18.68
C VAL A 8 2.20 2.05 -18.89
N PRO A 9 3.07 1.23 -18.27
CA PRO A 9 3.13 -0.21 -18.51
C PRO A 9 2.01 -1.00 -17.82
N VAL A 10 0.94 -0.35 -17.39
CA VAL A 10 -0.21 -0.94 -16.70
C VAL A 10 -1.51 -0.54 -17.38
N ASP A 11 -2.52 -1.40 -17.30
CA ASP A 11 -3.88 -1.05 -17.71
C ASP A 11 -4.54 -0.18 -16.63
N LEU A 12 -4.63 1.12 -16.92
CA LEU A 12 -5.22 2.09 -16.00
C LEU A 12 -6.68 1.80 -15.65
N ASN A 13 -7.46 1.21 -16.56
CA ASN A 13 -8.86 0.86 -16.27
C ASN A 13 -8.92 -0.25 -15.23
N ILE A 14 -8.10 -1.29 -15.42
CA ILE A 14 -8.00 -2.41 -14.48
C ILE A 14 -7.49 -1.92 -13.11
N CYS A 15 -6.44 -1.09 -13.10
CA CYS A 15 -5.92 -0.51 -11.85
C CYS A 15 -6.96 0.34 -11.12
N ALA A 16 -7.76 1.14 -11.84
CA ALA A 16 -8.82 1.95 -11.25
C ALA A 16 -9.92 1.08 -10.61
N LEU A 17 -10.30 -0.02 -11.26
CA LEU A 17 -11.26 -0.97 -10.69
C LEU A 17 -10.73 -1.63 -9.41
N TYR A 18 -9.47 -2.05 -9.40
CA TYR A 18 -8.85 -2.62 -8.20
C TYR A 18 -8.74 -1.62 -7.06
N HIS A 19 -8.43 -0.36 -7.37
CA HIS A 19 -8.41 0.70 -6.37
C HIS A 19 -9.81 0.96 -5.80
N LEU A 20 -10.85 1.00 -6.64
CA LEU A 20 -12.24 1.17 -6.19
C LEU A 20 -12.68 0.02 -5.27
N ASP A 21 -12.35 -1.22 -5.61
CA ASP A 21 -12.69 -2.39 -4.78
C ASP A 21 -11.97 -2.36 -3.42
N PHE A 22 -10.71 -1.90 -3.40
CA PHE A 22 -9.99 -1.65 -2.15
C PHE A 22 -10.67 -0.58 -1.30
N LEU A 23 -11.09 0.54 -1.89
CA LEU A 23 -11.77 1.61 -1.15
C LEU A 23 -13.10 1.14 -0.56
N LYS A 24 -13.88 0.36 -1.32
CA LYS A 24 -15.12 -0.25 -0.83
C LYS A 24 -14.86 -1.19 0.35
N SER A 25 -13.86 -2.07 0.24
CA SER A 25 -13.55 -3.00 1.33
C SER A 25 -13.08 -2.29 2.59
N CYS A 26 -12.35 -1.17 2.46
CA CYS A 26 -12.01 -0.33 3.61
C CYS A 26 -13.25 0.33 4.24
N ASP A 27 -14.18 0.85 3.45
CA ASP A 27 -15.40 1.50 3.98
C ASP A 27 -16.30 0.52 4.75
N GLU A 28 -16.33 -0.74 4.30
CA GLU A 28 -17.07 -1.84 4.93
C GLU A 28 -16.49 -2.30 6.28
N ILE A 29 -15.30 -1.85 6.68
CA ILE A 29 -14.66 -2.24 7.96
C ILE A 29 -14.86 -1.11 8.99
N PRO A 30 -15.82 -1.22 9.93
CA PRO A 30 -16.10 -0.16 10.89
C PRO A 30 -14.89 0.19 11.78
N ALA A 31 -14.04 -0.80 12.06
CA ALA A 31 -12.81 -0.63 12.81
C ALA A 31 -11.83 0.39 12.19
N LEU A 32 -11.90 0.64 10.88
CA LEU A 32 -11.07 1.67 10.23
C LEU A 32 -11.57 3.10 10.47
N LYS A 33 -12.74 3.25 11.10
CA LYS A 33 -13.30 4.54 11.54
C LYS A 33 -13.01 4.81 13.03
N ASP A 34 -12.45 3.83 13.74
CA ASP A 34 -12.09 3.96 15.15
C ASP A 34 -10.68 4.56 15.31
N GLU A 35 -10.59 5.66 16.06
CA GLU A 35 -9.34 6.39 16.25
C GLU A 35 -8.28 5.57 16.99
N GLY A 36 -8.68 4.77 17.98
CA GLY A 36 -7.78 3.92 18.75
C GLY A 36 -7.14 2.85 17.87
N ILE A 37 -7.95 2.21 17.04
CA ILE A 37 -7.49 1.21 16.06
C ILE A 37 -6.56 1.86 15.04
N LEU A 38 -6.92 3.03 14.50
CA LEU A 38 -6.09 3.74 13.52
C LEU A 38 -4.74 4.17 14.10
N ARG A 39 -4.69 4.65 15.35
CA ARG A 39 -3.41 4.98 16.02
C ARG A 39 -2.50 3.76 16.11
N GLN A 40 -3.05 2.60 16.44
CA GLN A 40 -2.28 1.35 16.48
C GLN A 40 -1.86 0.88 15.08
N ALA A 41 -2.70 1.08 14.07
CA ALA A 41 -2.37 0.79 12.68
C ALA A 41 -1.22 1.67 12.16
N VAL A 42 -1.22 2.97 12.49
CA VAL A 42 -0.11 3.90 12.17
C VAL A 42 1.18 3.45 12.84
N TYR A 43 1.13 3.07 14.12
CA TYR A 43 2.30 2.56 14.83
C TYR A 43 2.88 1.31 14.13
N ARG A 44 2.03 0.31 13.82
CA ARG A 44 2.45 -0.91 13.11
C ARG A 44 2.96 -0.62 11.70
N TYR A 45 2.33 0.31 11.00
CA TYR A 45 2.75 0.74 9.67
C TYR A 45 4.19 1.27 9.69
N GLN A 46 4.47 2.21 10.59
CA GLN A 46 5.77 2.88 10.69
C GLN A 46 6.88 1.95 11.20
N HIS A 47 6.60 1.15 12.23
CA HIS A 47 7.66 0.43 12.95
C HIS A 47 7.84 -1.03 12.49
N LEU A 48 6.82 -1.62 11.86
CA LEU A 48 6.86 -3.02 11.45
C LEU A 48 6.74 -3.17 9.94
N TRP A 49 5.69 -2.59 9.35
CA TRP A 49 5.35 -2.85 7.95
C TRP A 49 6.30 -2.18 6.97
N LEU A 50 6.53 -0.87 7.09
CA LEU A 50 7.33 -0.12 6.14
C LEU A 50 8.80 -0.62 6.11
N PRO A 51 9.46 -0.92 7.26
CA PRO A 51 10.77 -1.55 7.26
C PRO A 51 10.78 -2.97 6.67
N LEU A 52 9.72 -3.76 6.90
CA LEU A 52 9.59 -5.10 6.31
C LEU A 52 9.48 -5.03 4.79
N ALA A 53 8.63 -4.14 4.28
CA ALA A 53 8.40 -3.98 2.86
C ALA A 53 9.66 -3.49 2.13
N ALA A 54 10.40 -2.55 2.73
CA ALA A 54 11.69 -2.10 2.20
C ALA A 54 12.74 -3.23 2.16
N LYS A 55 12.72 -4.18 3.09
CA LYS A 55 13.67 -5.32 3.08
C LYS A 55 13.30 -6.41 2.07
N GLN A 56 12.04 -6.45 1.62
CA GLN A 56 11.52 -7.50 0.74
C GLN A 56 11.19 -6.96 -0.66
N GLU A 57 11.98 -6.02 -1.20
CA GLU A 57 11.73 -5.36 -2.50
C GLU A 57 11.44 -6.34 -3.66
N LYS A 58 11.99 -7.56 -3.59
CA LYS A 58 11.83 -8.59 -4.62
C LYS A 58 10.52 -9.39 -4.49
N LYS A 59 9.71 -9.15 -3.46
CA LYS A 59 8.46 -9.87 -3.20
C LYS A 59 7.28 -8.90 -3.23
N VAL A 60 6.17 -9.37 -3.79
CA VAL A 60 4.90 -8.66 -3.70
C VAL A 60 4.31 -8.95 -2.31
N LEU A 61 4.42 -7.99 -1.39
CA LEU A 61 3.83 -8.10 -0.07
C LEU A 61 2.42 -7.51 -0.05
N GLN A 62 1.55 -8.08 0.79
CA GLN A 62 0.20 -7.55 0.98
C GLN A 62 -0.07 -7.23 2.44
N ALA A 63 -0.36 -5.96 2.74
CA ALA A 63 -0.65 -5.51 4.09
C ALA A 63 -2.06 -5.91 4.54
N PRO A 64 -2.26 -6.18 5.85
CA PRO A 64 -3.58 -6.17 6.49
C PRO A 64 -4.35 -4.87 6.18
N HIS A 65 -5.69 -4.92 6.19
CA HIS A 65 -6.53 -3.80 5.70
C HIS A 65 -6.24 -2.46 6.38
N ASP A 66 -6.06 -2.47 7.70
CA ASP A 66 -5.74 -1.28 8.50
C ASP A 66 -4.38 -0.66 8.15
N ILE A 67 -3.36 -1.50 7.95
CA ILE A 67 -2.03 -1.05 7.53
C ILE A 67 -2.05 -0.59 6.07
N ALA A 68 -2.73 -1.33 5.19
CA ALA A 68 -2.92 -0.96 3.78
C ALA A 68 -3.62 0.39 3.65
N TRP A 69 -4.63 0.64 4.50
CA TRP A 69 -5.36 1.90 4.53
C TRP A 69 -4.46 3.07 4.94
N VAL A 70 -3.67 2.92 6.01
CA VAL A 70 -2.71 3.95 6.44
C VAL A 70 -1.66 4.20 5.35
N TRP A 71 -1.12 3.14 4.75
CA TRP A 71 -0.13 3.26 3.70
C TRP A 71 -0.70 3.98 2.46
N HIS A 72 -1.91 3.61 2.04
CA HIS A 72 -2.62 4.31 0.97
C HIS A 72 -2.78 5.81 1.26
N CYS A 73 -3.25 6.17 2.47
CA CYS A 73 -3.40 7.57 2.86
C CYS A 73 -2.08 8.33 2.85
N HIS A 74 -0.98 7.71 3.27
CA HIS A 74 0.34 8.34 3.25
C HIS A 74 0.79 8.64 1.80
N MET A 75 0.53 7.73 0.86
CA MET A 75 0.87 7.90 -0.55
C MET A 75 0.06 8.98 -1.27
N LEU A 76 -1.08 9.41 -0.72
CA LEU A 76 -1.84 10.56 -1.25
C LEU A 76 -1.07 11.89 -1.10
N SER A 77 0.03 11.91 -0.33
CA SER A 77 1.02 13.00 -0.31
C SER A 77 2.36 12.51 -0.83
N PRO A 78 2.58 12.46 -2.17
CA PRO A 78 3.76 11.83 -2.77
C PRO A 78 5.09 12.43 -2.30
N ALA A 79 5.13 13.74 -2.06
CA ALA A 79 6.33 14.43 -1.57
C ALA A 79 6.68 14.00 -0.13
N ALA A 80 5.67 13.91 0.76
CA ALA A 80 5.87 13.43 2.12
C ALA A 80 6.27 11.95 2.14
N TYR A 81 5.57 11.12 1.35
CA TYR A 81 5.88 9.69 1.21
C TYR A 81 7.32 9.45 0.77
N CYS A 82 7.76 10.14 -0.28
CA CYS A 82 9.13 10.05 -0.78
C CYS A 82 10.15 10.51 0.27
N SER A 83 9.92 11.65 0.92
CA SER A 83 10.80 12.17 1.97
C SER A 83 10.93 11.18 3.14
N ASP A 84 9.83 10.57 3.56
CA ASP A 84 9.83 9.60 4.66
C ASP A 84 10.50 8.28 4.27
N CYS A 85 10.26 7.77 3.06
CA CYS A 85 10.99 6.62 2.53
C CYS A 85 12.50 6.85 2.50
N ILE A 86 12.95 8.01 2.00
CA ILE A 86 14.38 8.36 1.97
C ILE A 86 14.97 8.40 3.38
N ARG A 87 14.25 9.01 4.31
CA ARG A 87 14.71 9.21 5.70
C ARG A 87 14.71 7.93 6.53
N LEU A 88 13.75 7.03 6.30
CA LEU A 88 13.49 5.86 7.15
C LEU A 88 14.01 4.54 6.57
N LEU A 89 14.21 4.46 5.25
CA LEU A 89 14.42 3.21 4.52
C LEU A 89 15.70 3.27 3.66
N ASP A 90 16.69 4.06 4.06
CA ASP A 90 17.98 4.21 3.36
C ASP A 90 17.85 4.55 1.87
N GLY A 91 16.85 5.38 1.51
CA GLY A 91 16.60 5.78 0.12
C GLY A 91 15.64 4.87 -0.66
N VAL A 92 15.18 3.75 -0.08
CA VAL A 92 14.26 2.82 -0.75
C VAL A 92 12.84 3.40 -0.78
N ILE A 93 12.32 3.63 -1.98
CA ILE A 93 10.91 3.98 -2.20
C ILE A 93 10.13 2.69 -2.43
N VAL A 94 9.30 2.31 -1.46
CA VAL A 94 8.51 1.08 -1.54
C VAL A 94 7.29 1.33 -2.43
N ASP A 95 7.08 0.45 -3.41
CA ASP A 95 5.89 0.50 -4.25
C ASP A 95 4.69 -0.19 -3.56
N HIS A 96 3.50 0.41 -3.68
CA HIS A 96 2.26 -0.17 -3.18
C HIS A 96 1.41 -0.63 -4.35
N SER A 97 1.49 -1.92 -4.68
CA SER A 97 0.58 -2.53 -5.65
C SER A 97 -0.72 -2.97 -4.97
N PHE A 98 -1.85 -2.55 -5.51
CA PHE A 98 -3.13 -3.20 -5.20
C PHE A 98 -3.15 -4.58 -5.87
N ALA A 99 -3.53 -5.61 -5.12
CA ALA A 99 -3.71 -6.94 -5.68
C ALA A 99 -4.87 -6.96 -6.68
N ALA A 100 -4.72 -7.77 -7.72
CA ALA A 100 -5.65 -7.84 -8.83
C ALA A 100 -7.06 -8.39 -8.48
N SER A 101 -7.24 -9.03 -7.33
CA SER A 101 -8.57 -9.43 -6.84
C SER A 101 -8.50 -9.76 -5.36
N GLU A 102 -9.65 -9.79 -4.68
CA GLU A 102 -9.73 -10.21 -3.28
C GLU A 102 -9.19 -11.64 -3.06
N HIS A 103 -9.34 -12.53 -4.04
CA HIS A 103 -8.77 -13.88 -4.00
C HIS A 103 -7.24 -13.86 -4.02
N VAL A 104 -6.66 -13.05 -4.90
CA VAL A 104 -5.21 -12.84 -4.97
C VAL A 104 -4.71 -12.17 -3.71
N ARG A 105 -5.42 -11.16 -3.21
CA ARG A 105 -5.12 -10.46 -1.95
C ARG A 105 -5.07 -11.43 -0.78
N LYS A 106 -6.07 -12.29 -0.62
CA LYS A 106 -6.12 -13.32 0.46
C LYS A 106 -4.94 -14.28 0.39
N ARG A 107 -4.56 -14.72 -0.82
CA ARG A 107 -3.38 -15.57 -1.02
C ARG A 107 -2.10 -14.84 -0.59
N LEU A 108 -1.87 -13.64 -1.12
CA LEU A 108 -0.68 -12.84 -0.81
C LEU A 108 -0.60 -12.46 0.68
N LEU A 109 -1.74 -12.22 1.33
CA LEU A 109 -1.81 -12.03 2.79
C LEU A 109 -1.31 -13.28 3.52
N GLN A 110 -1.70 -14.47 3.08
CA GLN A 110 -1.27 -15.71 3.70
C GLN A 110 0.23 -15.96 3.50
N GLU A 111 0.76 -15.64 2.32
CA GLU A 111 2.19 -15.73 2.02
C GLU A 111 3.01 -14.71 2.84
N THR A 112 2.51 -13.47 2.94
CA THR A 112 3.14 -12.40 3.73
C THR A 112 3.25 -12.78 5.20
N LYS A 113 2.27 -13.50 5.76
CA LYS A 113 2.30 -13.97 7.16
C LYS A 113 3.40 -14.98 7.46
N GLN A 114 4.01 -15.60 6.45
CA GLN A 114 5.07 -16.60 6.63
C GLN A 114 6.49 -15.98 6.59
N ILE A 115 6.58 -14.66 6.44
CA ILE A 115 7.83 -13.89 6.46
C ILE A 115 8.08 -13.38 7.88
#